data_AF-A0A0D0N4R9-F1
#
_entry.id   AF-A0A0D0N4R9-F1
#
_cell.length_a   1.000
_cell.length_b   1.000
_cell.length_c   1.000
_cell.angle_alpha   90.00
_cell.angle_beta   90.00
_cell.angle_gamma   90.00
#
_symmetry.space_group_name_H-M   'P 1'
#
loop_
_entity.id
_entity.type
_entity.pdbx_description
1 polymer ?
#
loop_
_entity_poly.entity_id
_entity_poly.type
_entity_poly.pdbx_seq_one_letter_code
_entity_poly.pdbx_strand_id
1 'polypeptide(L)' 'MKIVHPPCGREWSGQRAEHCPACHETFAGTRAGDAHRTGPHDARRCVPPATAGLWQDARGLWHRAPYRDR' A
#
# COMPACT_ATOMS: atom_id res chain seq x y z
N MET A 1 -6.80 -18.13 -2.56
CA MET A 1 -5.40 -18.08 -3.02
C MET A 1 -4.68 -16.95 -2.30
N LYS A 2 -3.54 -17.23 -1.69
CA LYS A 2 -2.64 -16.22 -1.11
C LYS A 2 -1.57 -15.87 -2.15
N ILE A 3 -1.17 -14.60 -2.18
CA ILE A 3 0.00 -14.14 -2.94
C ILE A 3 1.13 -13.94 -1.94
N VAL A 4 2.30 -14.48 -2.26
CA VAL A 4 3.52 -14.34 -1.46
C VAL A 4 4.54 -13.60 -2.32
N HIS A 5 5.24 -12.61 -1.75
CA HIS A 5 6.39 -12.00 -2.40
C HIS A 5 7.68 -12.64 -1.84
N PRO A 6 8.32 -13.58 -2.55
CA PRO A 6 9.45 -14.34 -2.02
C PRO A 6 10.61 -13.48 -1.50
N PRO A 7 10.99 -12.36 -2.15
CA PRO A 7 12.10 -11.53 -1.68
C PRO A 7 11.89 -10.93 -0.28
N CYS A 8 10.65 -10.68 0.15
CA CYS A 8 10.37 -10.06 1.44
C CYS A 8 9.50 -10.91 2.38
N GLY A 9 9.04 -12.09 1.93
CA GLY A 9 8.23 -13.01 2.71
C GLY A 9 6.82 -12.52 3.05
N ARG A 10 6.39 -11.34 2.56
CA ARG A 10 5.04 -10.85 2.82
C ARG A 10 4.02 -11.66 2.06
N GLU A 11 2.90 -11.86 2.73
CA GLU A 11 1.75 -12.57 2.21
C GLU A 11 0.51 -11.69 2.28
N TRP A 12 -0.35 -11.78 1.27
CA TRP A 12 -1.65 -11.14 1.32
C TRP A 12 -2.71 -11.94 0.56
N SER A 13 -3.96 -11.61 0.81
CA SER A 13 -5.12 -12.21 0.14
C SER A 13 -5.89 -11.14 -0.65
N GLY A 14 -6.51 -11.57 -1.74
CA GLY A 14 -7.31 -10.71 -2.63
C GLY A 14 -6.55 -10.29 -3.89
N GLN A 15 -7.25 -10.31 -5.03
CA GLN A 15 -6.67 -10.09 -6.37
C GLN A 15 -6.33 -8.61 -6.67
N ARG A 16 -6.72 -7.68 -5.80
CA ARG A 16 -6.58 -6.24 -6.03
C ARG A 16 -5.49 -5.58 -5.21
N ALA A 17 -4.85 -6.30 -4.30
CA ALA A 17 -3.82 -5.75 -3.44
C ALA A 17 -2.55 -5.41 -4.24
N GLU A 18 -1.92 -4.30 -3.91
CA GLU A 18 -0.66 -3.85 -4.50
C GLU A 18 0.47 -4.02 -3.47
N HIS A 19 1.60 -4.56 -3.89
CA HIS A 19 2.81 -4.63 -3.08
C HIS A 19 3.83 -3.61 -3.60
N CYS A 20 4.39 -2.78 -2.70
CA CYS A 20 5.44 -1.85 -3.09
C CYS A 20 6.81 -2.53 -3.00
N PRO A 21 7.54 -2.71 -4.12
CA PRO A 21 8.85 -3.37 -4.09
C PRO A 21 9.95 -2.53 -3.44
N ALA A 22 9.72 -1.24 -3.18
CA ALA A 22 10.72 -0.36 -2.59
C ALA A 22 10.71 -0.37 -1.06
N CYS A 23 9.53 -0.34 -0.43
CA CYS A 23 9.38 -0.36 1.04
C CYS A 23 8.77 -1.65 1.58
N HIS A 24 8.37 -2.55 0.69
CA HIS A 24 7.69 -3.81 0.98
C HIS A 24 6.33 -3.66 1.67
N GLU A 25 5.74 -2.46 1.75
CA GLU A 25 4.38 -2.31 2.25
C GLU A 25 3.33 -2.90 1.28
N THR A 26 2.21 -3.39 1.82
CA THR A 26 1.12 -4.00 1.04
C THR A 26 -0.15 -3.19 1.21
N PHE A 27 -0.77 -2.84 0.10
CA PHE A 27 -1.90 -1.94 0.00
C PHE A 27 -3.11 -2.71 -0.50
N ALA A 28 -4.32 -2.33 -0.06
CA ALA A 28 -5.55 -2.96 -0.50
C ALA A 28 -5.85 -2.74 -2.00
N GLY A 29 -5.16 -1.78 -2.63
CA GLY A 29 -5.00 -1.71 -4.07
C GLY A 29 -4.24 -0.47 -4.55
N THR A 30 -4.14 -0.34 -5.86
CA THR A 30 -3.26 0.66 -6.51
C THR A 30 -3.54 2.09 -6.09
N ARG A 31 -4.79 2.47 -5.84
CA ARG A 31 -5.11 3.83 -5.37
C ARG A 31 -4.52 4.17 -3.99
N ALA A 32 -4.37 3.17 -3.10
CA ALA A 32 -3.68 3.34 -1.82
C ALA A 32 -2.16 3.25 -2.00
N GLY A 33 -1.68 2.37 -2.89
CA GLY A 33 -0.29 2.30 -3.32
C GLY A 33 0.22 3.61 -3.93
N ASP A 34 -0.54 4.28 -4.79
CA ASP A 34 -0.14 5.58 -5.33
C ASP A 34 -0.13 6.68 -4.26
N ALA A 35 -1.04 6.61 -3.28
CA ALA A 35 -1.13 7.63 -2.23
C ALA A 35 0.08 7.63 -1.29
N HIS A 36 0.77 6.49 -1.10
CA HIS A 36 2.00 6.45 -0.31
C HIS A 36 3.24 6.93 -1.09
N ARG A 37 3.14 7.16 -2.40
CA ARG A 37 4.26 7.63 -3.23
C ARG A 37 4.16 9.14 -3.43
N THR A 38 5.29 9.82 -3.38
CA THR A 38 5.41 11.26 -3.65
C THR A 38 6.55 11.57 -4.62
N GLY A 39 6.56 12.78 -5.18
CA GLY A 39 7.53 13.20 -6.18
C GLY A 39 7.12 12.87 -7.63
N PRO A 40 7.93 13.29 -8.62
CA PRO A 40 7.66 13.06 -10.03
C PRO A 40 7.80 11.56 -10.38
N HIS A 41 7.20 11.13 -11.50
CA HIS A 41 7.09 9.71 -11.86
C HIS A 41 8.45 9.00 -12.02
N ASP A 42 9.46 9.72 -12.47
CA ASP A 42 10.84 9.27 -12.67
C ASP A 42 11.69 9.28 -11.38
N ALA A 43 11.24 9.96 -10.32
CA ALA A 43 11.93 10.04 -9.03
C ALA A 43 10.96 9.89 -7.84
N ARG A 44 10.03 8.93 -7.94
CA ARG A 44 9.07 8.68 -6.85
C ARG A 44 9.77 8.15 -5.61
N ARG A 45 9.35 8.65 -4.44
CA ARG A 45 9.80 8.18 -3.13
C ARG A 45 8.63 7.68 -2.30
N CYS A 46 8.89 6.69 -1.46
CA CYS A 46 7.92 6.19 -0.50
C CYS A 46 7.79 7.16 0.67
N VAL A 47 6.56 7.45 1.04
CA VAL A 47 6.18 8.09 2.31
C VAL A 47 5.64 6.98 3.22
N PRO A 48 5.98 6.96 4.52
CA PRO A 48 5.36 6.03 5.45
C PRO A 48 3.83 6.06 5.33
N PRO A 49 3.14 4.91 5.14
CA PRO A 49 1.71 4.90 4.83
C PRO A 49 0.84 5.66 5.83
N ALA A 50 1.15 5.56 7.13
CA ALA A 50 0.46 6.31 8.18
C ALA A 50 0.62 7.83 8.00
N THR A 51 1.82 8.31 7.64
CA THR A 51 2.08 9.73 7.33
C THR A 51 1.32 10.18 6.08
N ALA A 52 1.08 9.28 5.12
CA ALA A 52 0.25 9.53 3.94
C ALA A 52 -1.27 9.50 4.23
N GLY A 53 -1.68 9.38 5.50
CA GLY A 53 -3.08 9.35 5.90
C GLY A 53 -3.80 8.04 5.58
N LEU A 54 -3.04 6.96 5.36
CA LEU A 54 -3.59 5.62 5.16
C LEU A 54 -3.84 4.95 6.51
N TRP A 55 -4.85 4.08 6.56
CA TRP A 55 -5.11 3.23 7.72
C TRP A 55 -4.83 1.77 7.37
N GLN A 56 -4.44 0.98 8.34
CA GLN A 56 -4.13 -0.43 8.16
C GLN A 56 -5.27 -1.30 8.69
N ASP A 57 -5.73 -2.28 7.90
CA ASP A 57 -6.74 -3.23 8.35
C ASP A 57 -6.16 -4.37 9.20
N ALA A 58 -7.03 -5.21 9.75
CA ALA A 58 -6.63 -6.36 10.57
C ALA A 58 -5.79 -7.42 9.81
N ARG A 59 -5.72 -7.35 8.47
CA ARG A 59 -4.88 -8.21 7.63
C ARG A 59 -3.54 -7.55 7.29
N GLY A 60 -3.26 -6.35 7.80
CA GLY A 60 -2.04 -5.61 7.52
C GLY A 60 -2.05 -4.85 6.20
N LEU A 61 -3.19 -4.76 5.49
CA LEU A 61 -3.31 -4.04 4.22
C LEU A 61 -3.57 -2.56 4.47
N TRP A 62 -2.83 -1.69 3.78
CA TRP A 62 -3.04 -0.24 3.82
C TRP A 62 -4.17 0.20 2.88
N HIS A 63 -5.11 0.96 3.42
CA HIS A 63 -6.27 1.49 2.73
C HIS A 63 -6.23 3.01 2.74
N ARG A 64 -6.85 3.64 1.73
CA ARG A 64 -7.19 5.07 1.87
C ARG A 64 -8.17 5.21 3.02
N ALA A 65 -8.01 6.29 3.80
CA ALA A 65 -9.06 6.72 4.70
C ALA A 65 -10.39 6.76 3.93
N PRO A 66 -11.48 6.22 4.49
CA PRO A 66 -12.80 6.44 3.91
C PRO A 66 -13.00 7.95 3.74
N TYR A 67 -13.68 8.35 2.67
CA TYR A 67 -13.98 9.75 2.42
C TYR A 67 -14.68 10.27 3.69
N ARG A 68 -14.02 11.17 4.42
CA ARG A 68 -14.67 11.88 5.52
C ARG A 68 -15.48 12.96 4.82
N ASP A 69 -16.81 12.82 4.86
CA ASP A 69 -17.74 13.86 4.44
C ASP A 69 -17.23 15.20 5.01
N ARG A 70 -16.96 16.15 4.12
CA ARG A 70 -16.64 17.54 4.43
C ARG A 70 -17.93 18.34 4.47
#